data_AF-A0A6J7U7C8-F1
#
_entry.id   AF-A0A6J7U7C8-F1
#
_cell.length_a   1.000
_cell.length_b   1.000
_cell.length_c   1.000
_cell.angle_alpha   90.00
_cell.angle_beta   90.00
_cell.angle_gamma   90.00
#
_symmetry.space_group_name_H-M   'P 1'
#
loop_
_entity.id
_entity.type
_entity.pdbx_description
1 polymer ?
#
loop_
_entity_poly.entity_id
_entity_poly.type
_entity_poly.pdbx_seq_one_letter_code
_entity_poly.pdbx_strand_id
1 'polypeptide(L)'
;MDAISQRDVAAILDRQADLFREDSMLLDDLAKKIDVTDAKLLAAAPIALARRAIRQWLTEIYPPDAATVERVLDVARGTTLACEIGSNREVRRSQQRLQIFTN
;
A
#
# COMPACT_ATOMS: atom_id res chain seq x y z
N MET A 1 22.34 -29.85 10.19
CA MET A 1 21.78 -29.33 8.92
C MET A 1 22.62 -28.12 8.54
N ASP A 2 23.95 -28.29 8.42
CA ASP A 2 24.90 -27.17 8.58
C ASP A 2 25.97 -27.11 7.48
N ALA A 3 25.86 -27.93 6.43
CA ALA A 3 26.87 -28.01 5.38
C ALA A 3 26.66 -26.99 4.23
N ILE A 4 25.59 -26.20 4.24
CA ILE A 4 25.32 -25.16 3.22
C ILE A 4 25.82 -23.77 3.67
N SER A 5 26.12 -23.59 4.96
CA SER A 5 26.39 -22.29 5.58
C SER A 5 27.87 -21.90 5.60
N GLN A 6 28.59 -22.11 4.49
CA GLN A 6 29.95 -21.57 4.28
C GLN A 6 29.95 -20.24 3.52
N ARG A 7 28.75 -19.73 3.17
CA ARG A 7 28.59 -18.37 2.67
C ARG A 7 28.17 -17.48 3.82
N ASP A 8 28.80 -16.30 3.91
CA ASP A 8 28.33 -15.24 4.79
C ASP A 8 26.94 -14.78 4.33
N VAL A 9 25.91 -15.41 4.90
CA VAL A 9 24.50 -15.14 4.59
C VAL A 9 24.15 -13.70 4.96
N ALA A 10 24.76 -13.14 6.00
CA ALA A 10 24.56 -11.75 6.39
C ALA A 10 25.07 -10.80 5.29
N ALA A 11 26.28 -11.03 4.75
CA ALA A 11 26.81 -10.24 3.63
C ALA A 11 26.03 -10.41 2.32
N ILE A 12 25.30 -11.52 2.14
CA ILE A 12 24.36 -11.68 1.02
C ILE A 12 23.09 -10.85 1.27
N LEU A 13 22.50 -10.96 2.45
CA LEU A 13 21.29 -10.24 2.82
C LEU A 13 21.50 -8.72 2.78
N ASP A 14 22.65 -8.24 3.22
CA ASP A 14 23.01 -6.82 3.20
C ASP A 14 23.00 -6.26 1.77
N ARG A 15 23.66 -6.96 0.83
CA ARG A 15 23.65 -6.60 -0.59
C ARG A 15 22.24 -6.66 -1.21
N GLN A 16 21.42 -7.63 -0.81
CA GLN A 16 20.04 -7.70 -1.29
C GLN A 16 19.17 -6.59 -0.68
N ALA A 17 19.42 -6.20 0.56
CA ALA A 17 18.69 -5.13 1.22
C ALA A 17 18.87 -3.79 0.51
N ASP A 18 20.07 -3.50 0.01
CA ASP A 18 20.33 -2.30 -0.78
C ASP A 18 19.55 -2.28 -2.09
N LEU A 19 19.57 -3.38 -2.84
CA LEU A 19 18.77 -3.52 -4.07
C LEU A 19 17.27 -3.38 -3.80
N PHE A 20 16.75 -4.04 -2.76
CA PHE A 20 15.34 -3.93 -2.39
C PHE A 20 14.95 -2.53 -1.91
N ARG A 21 15.90 -1.78 -1.31
CA ARG A 21 15.66 -0.39 -0.94
C ARG A 21 15.45 0.47 -2.19
N GLU A 22 16.33 0.34 -3.18
CA GLU A 22 16.23 1.05 -4.46
C GLU A 22 14.92 0.71 -5.18
N ASP A 23 14.58 -0.58 -5.29
CA ASP A 23 13.32 -1.04 -5.88
C ASP A 23 12.11 -0.48 -5.11
N SER A 24 12.16 -0.48 -3.77
CA SER A 24 11.07 0.07 -2.96
C SER A 24 10.91 1.57 -3.19
N MET A 25 12.01 2.32 -3.26
CA MET A 25 11.97 3.76 -3.54
C MET A 25 11.34 4.04 -4.92
N LEU A 26 11.75 3.29 -5.95
CA LEU A 26 11.16 3.39 -7.28
C LEU A 26 9.65 3.08 -7.26
N LEU A 27 9.25 1.99 -6.61
CA LEU A 27 7.85 1.61 -6.50
C LEU A 27 7.03 2.65 -5.72
N ASP A 28 7.62 3.27 -4.71
CA ASP A 28 6.97 4.35 -3.96
C ASP A 28 6.79 5.60 -4.83
N ASP A 29 7.77 5.96 -5.65
CA ASP A 29 7.67 7.09 -6.59
C ASP A 29 6.70 6.84 -7.74
N LEU A 30 6.59 5.59 -8.20
CA LEU A 30 5.55 5.20 -9.16
C LEU A 30 4.16 5.24 -8.53
N ALA A 31 4.01 4.80 -7.28
CA ALA A 31 2.74 4.82 -6.58
C ALA A 31 2.23 6.26 -6.36
N LYS A 32 3.11 7.23 -6.08
CA LYS A 32 2.75 8.66 -5.95
C LYS A 32 2.11 9.25 -7.21
N LYS A 33 2.31 8.64 -8.39
CA LYS A 33 1.72 9.10 -9.66
C LYS A 33 0.27 8.65 -9.83
N ILE A 34 -0.21 7.73 -9.01
CA ILE A 34 -1.60 7.27 -9.03
C ILE A 34 -2.43 8.28 -8.23
N ASP A 35 -3.48 8.86 -8.85
CA ASP A 35 -4.52 9.54 -8.08
C ASP A 35 -5.28 8.48 -7.27
N VAL A 36 -4.85 8.28 -6.02
CA VAL A 36 -5.43 7.34 -5.06
C VAL A 36 -6.90 7.63 -4.77
N THR A 37 -7.37 8.86 -5.03
CA THR A 37 -8.77 9.24 -4.80
C THR A 37 -9.66 8.97 -6.01
N ASP A 38 -9.12 8.63 -7.18
CA ASP A 38 -9.90 8.08 -8.30
C ASP A 38 -10.09 6.57 -8.12
N ALA A 39 -11.33 6.16 -7.83
CA ALA A 39 -11.64 4.77 -7.54
C ALA A 39 -11.39 3.84 -8.74
N LYS A 40 -11.62 4.30 -9.97
CA LYS A 40 -11.42 3.48 -11.18
C LYS A 40 -9.94 3.31 -11.47
N LEU A 41 -9.19 4.40 -11.40
CA LEU A 41 -7.74 4.38 -11.61
C LEU A 41 -7.06 3.49 -10.58
N LEU A 42 -7.42 3.65 -9.30
CA LEU A 42 -6.86 2.84 -8.22
C LEU A 42 -7.22 1.36 -8.37
N ALA A 43 -8.46 1.03 -8.74
CA ALA A 43 -8.89 -0.36 -8.93
C ALA A 43 -8.24 -1.04 -10.15
N ALA A 44 -7.87 -0.27 -11.18
CA ALA A 44 -7.22 -0.78 -12.39
C ALA A 44 -5.68 -0.84 -12.28
N ALA A 45 -5.08 -0.19 -11.28
CA ALA A 45 -3.63 -0.15 -11.12
C ALA A 45 -3.05 -1.53 -10.75
N PRO A 46 -1.78 -1.81 -11.09
CA PRO A 46 -1.07 -2.99 -10.59
C PRO A 46 -1.14 -3.06 -9.06
N ILE A 47 -1.50 -4.23 -8.52
CA ILE A 47 -1.83 -4.39 -7.09
C ILE A 47 -0.72 -3.89 -6.15
N ALA A 48 0.55 -4.06 -6.52
CA ALA A 48 1.69 -3.57 -5.74
C ALA A 48 1.69 -2.04 -5.62
N LEU A 49 1.35 -1.33 -6.70
CA LEU A 49 1.28 0.14 -6.71
C LEU A 49 0.02 0.64 -6.02
N ALA A 50 -1.12 -0.01 -6.23
CA ALA A 50 -2.38 0.35 -5.56
C ALA A 50 -2.26 0.29 -4.04
N ARG A 51 -1.67 -0.79 -3.51
CA ARG A 51 -1.40 -0.95 -2.07
C ARG A 51 -0.47 0.15 -1.54
N ARG A 52 0.60 0.46 -2.26
CA ARG A 52 1.55 1.51 -1.87
C ARG A 52 0.90 2.89 -1.88
N ALA A 53 0.12 3.22 -2.90
CA ALA A 53 -0.61 4.48 -2.99
C ALA A 53 -1.56 4.67 -1.81
N ILE A 54 -2.33 3.64 -1.44
CA ILE A 54 -3.21 3.67 -0.26
C ILE A 54 -2.40 3.84 1.03
N ARG A 55 -1.31 3.07 1.21
CA ARG A 55 -0.47 3.21 2.40
C ARG A 55 0.06 4.63 2.53
N GLN A 56 0.60 5.20 1.45
CA GLN A 56 1.10 6.58 1.44
C GLN A 56 -0.01 7.58 1.75
N TRP A 57 -1.21 7.39 1.20
CA TRP A 57 -2.36 8.27 1.43
C TRP A 57 -2.86 8.28 2.88
N LEU A 58 -2.86 7.12 3.53
CA LEU A 58 -3.39 6.95 4.88
C LEU A 58 -2.33 7.09 5.99
N THR A 59 -1.05 7.12 5.64
CA THR A 59 0.03 7.26 6.62
C THR A 59 0.02 8.66 7.20
N GLU A 60 -0.26 8.76 8.49
CA GLU A 60 0.00 9.98 9.27
C GLU A 60 1.34 9.85 10.00
N ILE A 61 1.41 8.95 10.98
CA ILE A 61 2.62 8.63 11.76
C ILE A 61 3.15 7.24 11.39
N TYR A 62 2.24 6.26 11.34
CA TYR A 62 2.54 4.88 10.96
C TYR A 62 1.66 4.45 9.78
N PRO A 63 2.20 3.65 8.84
CA PRO A 63 1.40 3.13 7.75
C PRO A 63 0.32 2.17 8.27
N PRO A 64 -0.86 2.13 7.63
CA PRO A 64 -1.89 1.18 8.00
C PRO A 64 -1.43 -0.27 7.79
N ASP A 65 -2.08 -1.19 8.49
CA ASP A 65 -1.91 -2.62 8.26
C ASP A 65 -2.44 -3.05 6.88
N ALA A 66 -2.03 -4.25 6.45
CA ALA A 66 -2.43 -4.79 5.16
C ALA A 66 -3.95 -5.00 5.06
N ALA A 67 -4.60 -5.39 6.16
CA ALA A 67 -6.04 -5.65 6.17
C ALA A 67 -6.84 -4.37 5.90
N THR A 68 -6.41 -3.23 6.43
CA THR A 68 -7.00 -1.92 6.20
C THR A 68 -6.81 -1.49 4.74
N VAL A 69 -5.62 -1.72 4.18
CA VAL A 69 -5.35 -1.44 2.76
C VAL A 69 -6.27 -2.25 1.84
N GLU A 70 -6.45 -3.54 2.10
CA GLU A 70 -7.34 -4.39 1.29
C GLU A 70 -8.80 -3.92 1.38
N ARG A 71 -9.29 -3.53 2.57
CA ARG A 71 -10.65 -3.00 2.73
C ARG A 71 -10.86 -1.72 1.92
N VAL A 72 -9.87 -0.85 1.84
CA VAL A 72 -9.93 0.36 0.98
C VAL A 72 -9.94 0.00 -0.50
N LEU A 73 -9.18 -1.03 -0.92
CA LEU A 73 -9.26 -1.55 -2.29
C LEU A 73 -10.65 -2.12 -2.61
N ASP A 74 -11.31 -2.80 -1.67
CA ASP A 74 -12.68 -3.27 -1.86
C ASP A 74 -13.67 -2.13 -2.05
N VAL A 75 -13.47 -1.01 -1.34
CA VAL A 75 -14.24 0.23 -1.56
C VAL A 75 -13.97 0.82 -2.94
N ALA A 76 -12.70 0.88 -3.38
CA ALA A 76 -12.33 1.33 -4.72
C ALA A 76 -12.94 0.47 -5.83
N ARG A 77 -12.97 -0.86 -5.63
CA ARG A 77 -13.60 -1.82 -6.55
C ARG A 77 -15.12 -1.73 -6.52
N GLY A 78 -15.71 -1.30 -5.40
CA GLY A 78 -17.16 -1.19 -5.22
C GLY A 78 -17.80 -2.45 -4.69
N THR A 79 -17.00 -3.35 -4.11
CA THR A 79 -17.48 -4.51 -3.36
C THR A 79 -18.15 -4.06 -2.05
N THR A 80 -17.68 -2.94 -1.47
CA THR A 80 -18.24 -2.32 -0.27
C THR A 80 -18.35 -0.80 -0.49
N LEU A 81 -19.34 -0.13 0.13
CA LEU A 81 -19.52 1.32 -0.02
C LEU A 81 -18.54 2.16 0.81
N ALA A 82 -18.11 1.64 1.96
CA ALA A 82 -17.27 2.31 2.93
C ALA A 82 -16.48 1.33 3.80
N CYS A 83 -15.40 1.78 4.42
CA CYS A 83 -14.69 1.02 5.45
C CYS A 83 -13.99 1.92 6.48
N GLU A 84 -13.99 1.49 7.74
CA GLU A 84 -13.24 2.12 8.85
C GLU A 84 -11.72 2.02 8.64
N ILE A 85 -10.97 3.10 8.82
CA ILE A 85 -9.50 3.13 8.72
C ILE A 85 -8.83 3.47 10.07
N GLY A 86 -9.59 3.39 11.17
CA GLY A 86 -9.13 3.68 12.52
C GLY A 86 -9.20 5.17 12.86
N SER A 87 -9.00 5.49 14.14
CA SER A 87 -9.07 6.87 14.67
C SER A 87 -10.41 7.57 14.39
N ASN A 88 -11.53 6.85 14.41
CA ASN A 88 -12.86 7.36 14.07
C ASN A 88 -12.96 7.95 12.66
N ARG A 89 -12.15 7.43 11.73
CA ARG A 89 -12.15 7.82 10.32
C ARG A 89 -12.55 6.64 9.46
N GLU A 90 -13.22 6.93 8.36
CA GLU A 90 -13.60 5.96 7.35
C GLU A 90 -13.33 6.47 5.95
N VAL A 91 -13.11 5.55 5.02
CA VAL A 91 -13.05 5.84 3.58
C VAL A 91 -14.40 5.47 2.97
N ARG A 92 -14.99 6.39 2.21
CA ARG A 92 -16.23 6.15 1.44
C ARG A 92 -16.00 6.41 -0.04
N ARG A 93 -16.74 5.70 -0.89
CA ARG A 93 -16.78 5.95 -2.34
C ARG A 93 -18.06 6.66 -2.74
N SER A 94 -17.92 7.79 -3.43
CA SER A 94 -19.03 8.53 -4.05
C SER A 94 -18.59 9.11 -5.38
N GLN A 95 -19.44 9.04 -6.41
CA GLN A 95 -19.14 9.57 -7.75
C GLN A 95 -17.77 9.13 -8.31
N GLN A 96 -17.39 7.86 -8.08
CA GLN A 96 -16.08 7.31 -8.49
C GLN A 96 -14.87 7.94 -7.80
N ARG A 97 -15.08 8.66 -6.69
CA ARG A 97 -14.04 9.25 -5.86
C ARG A 97 -14.03 8.62 -4.47
N LEU A 98 -12.83 8.46 -3.90
CA LEU A 98 -12.63 8.08 -2.51
C LEU A 98 -12.42 9.33 -1.66
N GLN A 99 -13.05 9.36 -0.49
CA GLN A 99 -12.97 10.45 0.46
C GLN A 99 -12.83 9.91 1.88
N ILE A 100 -12.00 10.56 2.69
CA ILE A 100 -11.88 10.27 4.13
C ILE A 100 -12.90 11.14 4.87
N PHE A 101 -13.68 10.51 5.73
CA PHE A 101 -14.59 11.17 6.65
C PHE A 101 -14.09 10.96 8.08
N THR A 102 -14.27 11.97 8.92
CA THR A 102 -14.06 11.86 10.37
C THR A 102 -15.42 11.97 11.03
N ASN A 103 -15.77 10.98 11.87
CA ASN A 103 -16.98 11.02 12.70
C ASN A 103 -16.76 11.83 13.99
#